data_AF-A0A8I0MZ89-F1
#
_entry.id   AF-A0A8I0MZ89-F1
#
_cell.length_a   1.000
_cell.length_b   1.000
_cell.length_c   1.000
_cell.angle_alpha   90.00
_cell.angle_beta   90.00
_cell.angle_gamma   90.00
#
_symmetry.space_group_name_H-M   'P 1'
#
loop_
_entity.id
_entity.type
_entity.pdbx_description
1 polymer ?
#
loop_
_entity_poly.entity_id
_entity_poly.type
_entity_poly.pdbx_seq_one_letter_code
_entity_poly.pdbx_strand_id
1 'polypeptide(L)'
;MRIYYRSDLLCGKQNGNRGNISLSKRMLYSLSSKLDLQPFSLEEIKSVLLNKHHSIGCSIKAPFQYVGWEAESQWYELFKGEEEIFLPKNINFTDGKVTYFIVVIGEQYELRVWRDSHCFDKDKNMWFSHEPVVSDAELNMLKNSFYTLITHVQREEQLFMSRNLRTGSGN
;
A
#
# COMPACT_ATOMS: atom_id res chain seq x y z
N MET A 1 5.15 4.06 6.27
CA MET A 1 6.47 3.65 5.71
C MET A 1 6.44 3.91 4.22
N ARG A 2 7.54 4.34 3.60
CA ARG A 2 7.63 4.48 2.13
C ARG A 2 8.02 3.15 1.49
N ILE A 3 7.64 2.90 0.25
CA ILE A 3 8.09 1.77 -0.58
C ILE A 3 8.77 2.33 -1.82
N TYR A 4 9.83 1.70 -2.29
CA TYR A 4 10.67 2.24 -3.35
C TYR A 4 10.81 1.25 -4.49
N TYR A 5 10.79 1.74 -5.72
CA TYR A 5 10.90 0.95 -6.94
C TYR A 5 12.10 1.44 -7.76
N ARG A 6 12.71 0.52 -8.51
CA ARG A 6 13.79 0.84 -9.46
C ARG A 6 13.28 1.49 -10.75
N SER A 7 11.96 1.53 -10.97
CA SER A 7 11.34 2.24 -12.09
C SER A 7 9.86 2.51 -11.81
N ASP A 8 9.20 3.21 -12.71
CA ASP A 8 7.76 3.46 -12.75
C ASP A 8 6.93 2.27 -13.30
N LEU A 9 7.35 1.03 -13.01
CA LEU A 9 6.65 -0.18 -13.45
C LEU A 9 6.43 -1.13 -12.28
N LEU A 10 5.28 -1.81 -12.27
CA LEU A 10 4.97 -2.84 -11.28
C LEU A 10 5.96 -4.01 -11.36
N CYS A 11 6.30 -4.62 -10.22
CA CYS A 11 7.28 -5.70 -10.16
C CYS A 11 6.67 -7.08 -10.49
N GLY A 12 5.36 -7.24 -10.32
CA GLY A 12 4.66 -8.51 -10.54
C GLY A 12 5.27 -9.65 -9.72
N LYS A 13 5.75 -10.69 -10.42
CA LYS A 13 6.34 -11.91 -9.82
C LYS A 13 7.76 -11.71 -9.25
N GLN A 14 8.35 -10.53 -9.43
CA GLN A 14 9.71 -10.23 -8.97
C GLN A 14 9.69 -9.51 -7.63
N ASN A 15 10.81 -9.53 -6.91
CA ASN A 15 11.05 -8.62 -5.79
C ASN A 15 11.33 -7.19 -6.29
N GLY A 16 11.42 -6.21 -5.39
CA GLY A 16 11.68 -4.80 -5.75
C GLY A 16 13.03 -4.57 -6.43
N ASN A 17 14.03 -5.41 -6.16
CA ASN A 17 15.31 -5.43 -6.87
C ASN A 17 15.22 -6.04 -8.28
N ARG A 18 14.02 -6.37 -8.77
CA ARG A 18 13.78 -7.13 -10.03
C ARG A 18 14.39 -8.54 -10.02
N GLY A 19 14.74 -9.05 -8.84
CA GLY A 19 15.20 -10.41 -8.63
C GLY A 19 14.03 -11.40 -8.55
N ASN A 20 14.36 -12.68 -8.72
CA ASN A 20 13.39 -13.76 -8.56
C ASN A 20 13.02 -13.95 -7.08
N ILE A 21 11.72 -14.09 -6.80
CA ILE A 21 11.26 -14.60 -5.52
C ILE A 21 11.48 -16.13 -5.45
N SER A 22 11.47 -16.68 -4.24
CA SER A 22 11.63 -18.13 -4.02
C SER A 22 10.69 -18.98 -4.90
N LEU A 23 11.14 -20.16 -5.29
CA LEU A 23 10.40 -21.08 -6.17
C LEU A 23 8.98 -21.37 -5.67
N SER A 24 8.82 -21.61 -4.36
CA SER A 24 7.52 -21.85 -3.74
C SER A 24 6.58 -20.65 -3.91
N LYS A 25 7.06 -19.42 -3.65
CA LYS A 25 6.27 -18.20 -3.84
C LYS A 25 5.92 -17.96 -5.32
N ARG A 26 6.83 -18.27 -6.25
CA ARG A 26 6.55 -18.18 -7.70
C ARG A 26 5.45 -19.14 -8.12
N MET A 27 5.45 -20.35 -7.56
CA MET A 27 4.42 -21.35 -7.82
C MET A 27 3.07 -20.88 -7.28
N LEU A 28 3.01 -20.43 -6.02
CA LEU A 28 1.79 -19.87 -5.43
C LEU A 28 1.24 -18.70 -6.26
N TYR A 29 2.08 -17.72 -6.59
CA TYR A 29 1.66 -16.58 -7.43
C TYR A 29 1.07 -17.05 -8.77
N SER A 30 1.68 -18.07 -9.39
CA SER A 30 1.23 -18.55 -10.71
C SER A 30 -0.07 -19.36 -10.64
N LEU A 31 -0.40 -19.90 -9.47
CA LEU A 31 -1.67 -20.58 -9.20
C LEU A 31 -2.77 -19.62 -8.75
N SER A 32 -2.40 -18.46 -8.20
CA SER A 32 -3.33 -17.42 -7.78
C SER A 32 -4.11 -16.84 -8.97
N SER A 33 -5.42 -16.68 -8.81
CA SER A 33 -6.23 -15.97 -9.79
C SER A 33 -5.94 -14.46 -9.73
N LYS A 34 -6.39 -13.72 -10.75
CA LYS A 34 -6.33 -12.25 -10.72
C LYS A 34 -7.06 -11.68 -9.50
N LEU A 35 -8.20 -12.27 -9.11
CA LEU A 35 -8.97 -11.84 -7.94
C LEU A 35 -8.23 -12.06 -6.62
N ASP A 36 -7.35 -13.06 -6.56
CA ASP A 36 -6.53 -13.31 -5.37
C ASP A 36 -5.38 -12.29 -5.29
N LEU A 37 -4.75 -11.97 -6.42
CA LEU A 37 -3.64 -11.01 -6.48
C LEU A 37 -4.10 -9.55 -6.41
N GLN A 38 -5.33 -9.29 -6.84
CA GLN A 38 -5.94 -7.98 -6.93
C GLN A 38 -7.40 -8.04 -6.42
N PRO A 39 -7.61 -8.18 -5.09
CA PRO A 39 -8.94 -8.33 -4.50
C PRO A 39 -9.73 -7.02 -4.35
N PHE A 40 -9.09 -5.88 -4.57
CA PHE A 40 -9.65 -4.55 -4.38
C PHE A 40 -9.98 -3.90 -5.71
N SER A 41 -11.01 -3.07 -5.75
CA SER A 41 -11.25 -2.21 -6.91
C SER A 41 -10.30 -1.01 -6.87
N LEU A 42 -9.93 -0.49 -8.05
CA LEU A 42 -9.16 0.75 -8.13
C LEU A 42 -9.96 1.94 -7.58
N GLU A 43 -11.29 1.92 -7.66
CA GLU A 43 -12.16 2.96 -7.12
C GLU A 43 -12.07 3.04 -5.60
N GLU A 44 -12.10 1.89 -4.92
CA GLU A 44 -11.89 1.80 -3.47
C GLU A 44 -10.49 2.29 -3.07
N ILE A 45 -9.46 1.93 -3.84
CA ILE A 45 -8.10 2.40 -3.56
C ILE A 45 -8.00 3.93 -3.74
N LYS A 46 -8.59 4.46 -4.82
CA LYS A 46 -8.61 5.91 -5.11
C LYS A 46 -9.40 6.68 -4.05
N SER A 47 -10.49 6.13 -3.50
CA SER A 47 -11.27 6.81 -2.46
C SER A 47 -10.49 7.01 -1.16
N VAL A 48 -9.59 6.08 -0.83
CA VAL A 48 -8.65 6.22 0.29
C VAL A 48 -7.53 7.21 -0.06
N LEU A 49 -6.85 7.03 -1.19
CA LEU A 49 -5.68 7.85 -1.57
C LEU A 49 -6.02 9.33 -1.77
N LEU A 50 -7.21 9.63 -2.29
CA LEU A 50 -7.65 10.99 -2.61
C LEU A 50 -8.58 11.56 -1.52
N ASN A 51 -8.60 10.94 -0.34
CA ASN A 51 -9.46 11.39 0.72
C ASN A 51 -9.06 12.80 1.20
N LYS A 52 -10.03 13.72 1.15
CA LYS A 52 -9.83 15.15 1.45
C LYS A 52 -9.70 15.46 2.94
N HIS A 53 -9.96 14.51 3.83
CA HIS A 53 -9.92 14.74 5.29
C HIS A 53 -8.50 14.71 5.86
N HIS A 54 -7.46 14.66 5.00
CA HIS A 54 -6.04 14.73 5.37
C HIS A 54 -5.65 13.81 6.52
N SER A 55 -6.32 12.66 6.66
CA SER A 55 -6.05 11.70 7.73
C SER A 55 -4.75 10.92 7.47
N ILE A 56 -3.66 11.58 7.05
CA ILE A 56 -2.37 10.95 6.78
C ILE A 56 -1.95 10.24 8.06
N GLY A 57 -2.00 8.91 8.03
CA GLY A 57 -1.77 8.12 9.23
C GLY A 57 -3.04 7.98 10.06
N CYS A 58 -3.58 6.77 10.15
CA CYS A 58 -4.63 6.45 11.13
C CYS A 58 -4.40 5.09 11.77
N SER A 59 -5.08 4.84 12.88
CA SER A 59 -5.12 3.52 13.51
C SER A 59 -6.51 2.94 13.38
N ILE A 60 -6.60 1.70 12.90
CA ILE A 60 -7.86 0.96 12.73
C ILE A 60 -7.90 -0.26 13.64
N LYS A 61 -9.10 -0.68 14.04
CA LYS A 61 -9.31 -1.92 14.80
C LYS A 61 -9.32 -3.14 13.86
N ALA A 62 -8.16 -3.46 13.30
CA ALA A 62 -7.98 -4.56 12.36
C ALA A 62 -6.61 -5.25 12.58
N PRO A 63 -6.34 -6.42 11.95
CA PRO A 63 -5.09 -7.15 12.15
C PRO A 63 -3.83 -6.31 11.88
N PHE A 64 -3.84 -5.49 10.83
CA PHE A 64 -2.83 -4.46 10.60
C PHE A 64 -3.39 -3.11 11.01
N GLN A 65 -2.98 -2.68 12.20
CA GLN A 65 -3.62 -1.57 12.91
C GLN A 65 -3.14 -0.20 12.44
N TYR A 66 -1.88 -0.06 12.03
CA TYR A 66 -1.34 1.23 11.61
C TYR A 66 -1.43 1.37 10.10
N VAL A 67 -2.09 2.43 9.65
CA VAL A 67 -2.30 2.73 8.24
C VAL A 67 -1.60 4.02 7.90
N GLY A 68 -0.90 4.07 6.76
CA GLY A 68 -0.44 5.30 6.14
C GLY A 68 -0.66 5.23 4.63
N TRP A 69 -0.45 6.34 3.93
CA TRP A 69 -0.47 6.35 2.47
C TRP A 69 0.39 7.48 1.91
N GLU A 70 0.76 7.30 0.65
CA GLU A 70 1.47 8.25 -0.20
C GLU A 70 0.57 8.52 -1.41
N ALA A 71 0.04 9.73 -1.51
CA ALA A 71 -0.96 10.10 -2.53
C ALA A 71 -0.32 10.51 -3.86
N GLU A 72 0.97 10.82 -3.85
CA GLU A 72 1.72 11.30 -4.99
C GLU A 72 2.88 10.36 -5.34
N SER A 73 3.24 10.31 -6.61
CA SER A 73 4.42 9.58 -7.07
C SER A 73 5.52 10.57 -7.42
N GLN A 74 6.76 10.24 -7.07
CA GLN A 74 7.92 11.09 -7.37
C GLN A 74 9.18 10.27 -7.61
N TRP A 75 10.08 10.83 -8.42
CA TRP A 75 11.46 10.35 -8.52
C TRP A 75 12.30 11.00 -7.42
N TYR A 76 13.24 10.23 -6.87
CA TYR A 76 14.02 10.65 -5.71
C TYR A 76 15.44 10.10 -5.76
N GLU A 77 16.43 10.92 -5.43
CA GLU A 77 17.81 10.47 -5.24
C GLU A 77 17.97 9.88 -3.83
N LEU A 78 17.88 8.54 -3.71
CA LEU A 78 18.06 7.86 -2.43
C LEU A 78 19.53 7.63 -2.08
N PHE A 79 20.36 7.34 -3.08
CA PHE A 79 21.79 7.11 -2.91
C PHE A 79 22.55 8.12 -3.76
N LYS A 80 23.44 8.88 -3.10
CA LYS A 80 24.16 9.97 -3.76
C LYS A 80 24.96 9.47 -4.95
N GLY A 81 24.71 10.06 -6.13
CA GLY A 81 25.41 9.72 -7.37
C GLY A 81 24.98 8.40 -8.02
N GLU A 82 23.85 7.84 -7.62
CA GLU A 82 23.20 6.71 -8.30
C GLU A 82 21.96 7.17 -9.07
N GLU A 83 21.38 6.25 -9.85
CA GLU A 83 20.11 6.49 -10.55
C GLU A 83 19.00 6.84 -9.57
N GLU A 84 18.11 7.74 -10.01
CA GLU A 84 16.91 8.07 -9.25
C GLU A 84 16.03 6.84 -9.07
N ILE A 85 15.36 6.80 -7.92
CA ILE A 85 14.43 5.74 -7.58
C ILE A 85 13.01 6.27 -7.61
N PHE A 86 12.07 5.40 -7.92
CA PHE A 86 10.66 5.75 -8.02
C PHE A 86 9.94 5.48 -6.69
N LEU A 87 9.30 6.51 -6.14
CA LEU A 87 8.36 6.40 -5.03
C LEU A 87 6.93 6.38 -5.60
N PRO A 88 6.24 5.23 -5.60
CA PRO A 88 4.88 5.13 -6.12
C PRO A 88 3.83 5.59 -5.10
N LYS A 89 2.64 5.90 -5.61
CA LYS A 89 1.43 6.03 -4.78
C LYS A 89 1.18 4.72 -4.08
N ASN A 90 0.85 4.76 -2.79
CA ASN A 90 0.57 3.53 -2.05
C ASN A 90 -0.29 3.75 -0.82
N ILE A 91 -0.99 2.70 -0.40
CA ILE A 91 -1.57 2.58 0.94
C ILE A 91 -0.76 1.51 1.66
N ASN A 92 -0.29 1.80 2.87
CA ASN A 92 0.50 0.87 3.67
C ASN A 92 -0.18 0.52 4.99
N PHE A 93 -0.10 -0.75 5.35
CA PHE A 93 -0.63 -1.37 6.56
C PHE A 93 0.51 -2.03 7.31
N THR A 94 0.63 -1.79 8.62
CA THR A 94 1.73 -2.36 9.42
C THR A 94 1.26 -2.75 10.81
N ASP A 95 1.82 -3.85 11.32
CA ASP A 95 1.73 -4.29 12.72
C ASP A 95 2.96 -3.83 13.54
N GLY A 96 3.87 -3.08 12.92
CA GLY A 96 5.13 -2.63 13.51
C GLY A 96 6.31 -3.57 13.26
N LYS A 97 6.07 -4.73 12.64
CA LYS A 97 7.10 -5.70 12.25
C LYS A 97 7.16 -5.87 10.74
N VAL A 98 6.02 -6.04 10.10
CA VAL A 98 5.89 -6.24 8.66
C VAL A 98 4.98 -5.15 8.10
N THR A 99 5.35 -4.63 6.93
CA THR A 99 4.50 -3.68 6.21
C THR A 99 3.98 -4.28 4.92
N TYR A 100 2.67 -4.17 4.73
CA TYR A 100 1.96 -4.54 3.52
C TYR A 100 1.59 -3.28 2.76
N PHE A 101 1.69 -3.32 1.45
CA PHE A 101 1.44 -2.18 0.57
C PHE A 101 0.45 -2.57 -0.51
N ILE A 102 -0.50 -1.67 -0.75
CA ILE A 102 -1.26 -1.59 -2.00
C ILE A 102 -0.57 -0.51 -2.82
N VAL A 103 0.23 -0.91 -3.82
CA VAL A 103 1.03 0.00 -4.64
C VAL A 103 0.28 0.31 -5.93
N VAL A 104 0.15 1.59 -6.28
CA VAL A 104 -0.54 2.04 -7.50
C VAL A 104 0.45 2.75 -8.41
N ILE A 105 0.52 2.28 -9.66
CA ILE A 105 1.31 2.89 -10.73
C ILE A 105 0.43 2.94 -11.97
N GLY A 106 0.16 4.15 -12.48
CA GLY A 106 -0.82 4.36 -13.55
C GLY A 106 -2.22 3.88 -13.14
N GLU A 107 -2.86 3.09 -14.03
CA GLU A 107 -4.18 2.47 -13.81
C GLU A 107 -4.06 1.01 -13.37
N GLN A 108 -2.97 0.64 -12.71
CA GLN A 108 -2.73 -0.70 -12.19
C GLN A 108 -2.26 -0.63 -10.74
N TYR A 109 -2.46 -1.73 -10.02
CA TYR A 109 -1.94 -1.87 -8.67
C TYR A 109 -1.41 -3.27 -8.40
N GLU A 110 -0.55 -3.39 -7.38
CA GLU A 110 -0.11 -4.68 -6.87
C GLU A 110 0.01 -4.68 -5.35
N LEU A 111 -0.07 -5.87 -4.77
CA LEU A 111 0.10 -6.08 -3.33
C LEU A 111 1.53 -6.48 -3.04
N ARG A 112 2.19 -5.76 -2.13
CA ARG A 112 3.56 -6.06 -1.69
C ARG A 112 3.65 -6.26 -0.20
N VAL A 113 4.55 -7.12 0.22
CA VAL A 113 4.96 -7.29 1.61
C VAL A 113 6.43 -6.94 1.74
N TRP A 114 6.78 -6.13 2.74
CA TRP A 114 8.14 -5.77 3.09
C TRP A 114 8.39 -6.11 4.55
N ARG A 115 9.17 -7.16 4.77
CA ARG A 115 9.47 -7.69 6.11
C ARG A 115 10.60 -6.93 6.79
N ASP A 116 11.51 -6.34 6.01
CA ASP A 116 12.64 -5.55 6.51
C ASP A 116 12.31 -4.06 6.63
N SER A 117 11.05 -3.67 6.47
CA SER A 117 10.62 -2.28 6.37
C SER A 117 11.05 -1.44 7.58
N HIS A 118 11.08 -2.03 8.77
CA HIS A 118 11.47 -1.38 10.03
C HIS A 118 12.95 -1.56 10.41
N CYS A 119 13.76 -2.24 9.59
CA CYS A 119 15.20 -2.35 9.84
C CYS A 119 15.87 -0.96 9.77
N PHE A 120 16.61 -0.53 10.79
CA PHE A 120 17.30 0.76 10.75
C PHE A 120 18.61 0.68 9.94
N ASP A 121 19.33 -0.43 10.04
CA ASP A 121 20.60 -0.67 9.36
C ASP A 121 20.37 -1.46 8.07
N LYS A 122 19.77 -0.79 7.06
CA LYS A 122 19.46 -1.39 5.76
C LYS A 122 20.67 -1.34 4.85
N ASP A 123 21.10 -2.51 4.36
CA ASP A 123 21.93 -2.56 3.16
C ASP A 123 21.12 -2.10 1.92
N LYS A 124 21.82 -1.80 0.81
CA LYS A 124 21.19 -1.32 -0.43
C LYS A 124 20.14 -2.27 -1.00
N ASN A 125 20.31 -3.58 -0.85
CA ASN A 125 19.35 -4.57 -1.37
C ASN A 125 18.08 -4.60 -0.52
N MET A 126 18.18 -4.36 0.79
CA MET A 126 17.04 -4.32 1.71
C MET A 126 16.05 -3.21 1.35
N TRP A 127 16.50 -2.09 0.77
CA TRP A 127 15.62 -0.98 0.33
C TRP A 127 14.59 -1.38 -0.72
N PHE A 128 14.83 -2.47 -1.46
CA PHE A 128 13.94 -3.00 -2.48
C PHE A 128 13.65 -4.49 -2.26
N SER A 129 13.75 -4.98 -1.02
CA SER A 129 13.50 -6.39 -0.69
C SER A 129 12.02 -6.77 -0.65
N HIS A 130 11.10 -5.81 -0.85
CA HIS A 130 9.67 -6.10 -0.90
C HIS A 130 9.33 -7.13 -1.97
N GLU A 131 8.34 -7.96 -1.69
CA GLU A 131 7.92 -9.12 -2.50
C GLU A 131 6.40 -9.08 -2.72
N PRO A 132 5.84 -9.78 -3.72
CA PRO A 132 4.39 -9.88 -3.86
C PRO A 132 3.77 -10.65 -2.69
N VAL A 133 2.57 -10.25 -2.30
CA VAL A 133 1.73 -11.03 -1.37
C VAL A 133 1.18 -12.24 -2.11
N VAL A 134 1.45 -13.44 -1.61
CA VAL A 134 1.05 -14.71 -2.25
C VAL A 134 0.39 -15.70 -1.30
N SER A 135 0.36 -15.41 0.01
CA SER A 135 -0.27 -16.26 1.02
C SER A 135 -1.72 -15.83 1.22
N ASP A 136 -2.65 -16.79 1.14
CA ASP A 136 -4.08 -16.54 1.40
C ASP A 136 -4.33 -15.97 2.81
N ALA A 137 -3.53 -16.40 3.80
CA ALA A 137 -3.63 -15.89 5.16
C ALA A 137 -3.24 -14.40 5.21
N GLU A 138 -2.13 -14.02 4.58
CA GLU A 138 -1.67 -12.63 4.51
C GLU A 138 -2.68 -11.78 3.73
N LEU A 139 -3.21 -12.31 2.62
CA LEU A 139 -4.21 -11.66 1.79
C LEU A 139 -5.51 -11.42 2.56
N ASN A 140 -6.00 -12.40 3.30
CA ASN A 140 -7.23 -12.28 4.08
C ASN A 140 -7.08 -11.27 5.23
N MET A 141 -5.92 -11.23 5.89
CA MET A 141 -5.63 -10.20 6.89
C MET A 141 -5.63 -8.80 6.26
N LEU A 142 -5.00 -8.65 5.08
CA LEU A 142 -4.95 -7.39 4.37
C LEU A 142 -6.34 -6.94 3.89
N LYS A 143 -7.16 -7.87 3.38
CA LYS A 143 -8.57 -7.62 3.01
C LYS A 143 -9.36 -7.07 4.18
N ASN A 144 -9.28 -7.73 5.34
CA ASN A 144 -9.98 -7.31 6.55
C ASN A 144 -9.55 -5.89 6.99
N SER A 145 -8.24 -5.61 6.97
CA SER A 145 -7.71 -4.29 7.27
C SER A 145 -8.17 -3.23 6.27
N PHE A 146 -8.15 -3.51 4.98
CA PHE A 146 -8.55 -2.57 3.94
C PHE A 146 -10.05 -2.23 4.01
N TYR A 147 -10.92 -3.23 4.19
CA TYR A 147 -12.36 -2.98 4.35
C TYR A 147 -12.68 -2.19 5.62
N THR A 148 -11.94 -2.43 6.71
CA THR A 148 -12.07 -1.64 7.93
C THR A 148 -11.67 -0.18 7.68
N LEU A 149 -10.60 0.05 6.92
CA LEU A 149 -10.16 1.39 6.52
C LEU A 149 -11.21 2.11 5.66
N ILE A 150 -11.74 1.45 4.63
CA ILE A 150 -12.79 2.04 3.77
C ILE A 150 -13.99 2.45 4.61
N THR A 151 -14.46 1.56 5.48
CA THR A 151 -15.61 1.83 6.36
C THR A 151 -15.35 3.06 7.24
N HIS A 152 -14.12 3.17 7.76
CA HIS A 152 -13.71 4.33 8.55
C HIS A 152 -13.71 5.62 7.71
N VAL A 153 -13.09 5.58 6.53
CA VAL A 153 -13.01 6.73 5.61
C VAL A 153 -14.41 7.23 5.19
N GLN A 154 -15.31 6.32 4.82
CA GLN A 154 -16.69 6.65 4.45
C GLN A 154 -17.46 7.27 5.61
N ARG A 155 -17.25 6.78 6.83
CA ARG A 155 -17.88 7.34 8.03
C ARG A 155 -17.42 8.77 8.30
N GLU A 156 -16.12 9.03 8.21
CA GLU A 156 -15.57 10.38 8.40
C GLU A 156 -16.12 11.36 7.35
N GLU A 157 -16.26 10.92 6.09
CA GLU A 157 -16.85 11.72 5.02
C GLU A 157 -18.33 12.06 5.29
N GLN A 158 -19.13 11.08 5.70
CA GLN A 158 -20.53 11.31 6.08
C GLN A 158 -20.65 12.30 7.25
N LEU A 159 -19.79 12.18 8.26
CA LEU A 159 -19.77 13.09 9.40
C LEU A 159 -19.42 14.51 8.96
N PHE A 160 -18.42 14.68 8.10
CA PHE A 160 -18.07 15.99 7.53
C PHE A 160 -19.22 16.62 6.75
N MET A 161 -19.90 15.86 5.88
CA MET A 161 -21.05 16.36 5.12
C MET A 161 -22.21 16.78 6.05
N SER A 162 -22.50 15.99 7.07
CA SER A 162 -23.56 16.31 8.04
C SER A 162 -23.27 17.58 8.86
N ARG A 163 -22.00 17.86 9.17
CA ARG A 163 -21.59 19.08 9.87
C ARG A 163 -21.76 20.32 9.00
N ASN A 164 -21.34 20.25 7.74
CA ASN A 164 -21.45 21.37 6.80
C ASN A 164 -22.91 21.73 6.46
N LEU A 165 -23.80 20.73 6.39
CA LEU A 165 -25.23 20.96 6.19
C LEU A 165 -25.89 21.69 7.37
N ARG A 166 -25.42 21.46 8.60
CA ARG A 166 -25.92 22.15 9.80
C ARG A 166 -25.41 23.58 9.95
N THR A 167 -24.23 23.89 9.40
CA THR A 167 -23.66 25.24 9.41
C THR A 167 -24.10 26.11 8.23
N GLY A 168 -24.62 25.50 7.16
CA GLY A 168 -25.12 26.20 5.97
C GLY A 168 -26.61 26.59 6.01
N SER A 169 -27.35 26.21 7.05
CA SER A 169 -28.78 26.50 7.22
C SER A 169 -29.07 27.72 8.11
N GLY A 170 -28.08 28.60 8.29
CA GLY A 170 -28.21 29.86 9.03
C GLY A 170 -27.70 31.03 8.21
N ASN A 171 -28.48 31.45 7.22
CA ASN A 171 -28.46 32.78 6.60
C ASN A 171 -29.88 33.09 6.12
#